data_AF-A0A1M4X056-F1
#
_entry.id   AF-A0A1M4X056-F1
#
_cell.length_a   1.000
_cell.length_b   1.000
_cell.length_c   1.000
_cell.angle_alpha   90.00
_cell.angle_beta   90.00
_cell.angle_gamma   90.00
#
_symmetry.space_group_name_H-M   'P 1'
#
loop_
_entity.id
_entity.type
_entity.pdbx_description
1 polymer ?
#
loop_
_entity_poly.entity_id
_entity_poly.type
_entity_poly.pdbx_seq_one_letter_code
_entity_poly.pdbx_strand_id
1 'polypeptide(L)'
;MTKAFLSYRPLSALLLLGPLCFGQYRFAVEGASKKYNAEINVEECFTGQCRHKANVILFNKNGEKIQTLVSDDIALSFKEGFRPSKIEVMQLTSGLMHDDPIVFDDFNFDGTEDVALRNGSGGNYGSASYDVYVFNSTRNQFVLSKELTQIGSDYQGIFDVDPKRKRLTTYARSGASLLYTYEYQVIPNKGLDLVYEKISDMSEEPAKVTIKEKINNKWVVKKTTE
;
A
#
# COMPACT_ATOMS: atom_id res chain seq x y z
N MET A 1 6.98 68.61 -46.69
CA MET A 1 7.17 67.81 -45.46
C MET A 1 6.22 66.62 -45.52
N THR A 2 6.72 65.46 -45.94
CA THR A 2 5.93 64.23 -46.11
C THR A 2 6.47 63.22 -45.10
N LYS A 3 5.69 62.91 -44.04
CA LYS A 3 6.07 61.92 -43.04
C LYS A 3 5.64 60.54 -43.52
N ALA A 4 6.61 59.68 -43.82
CA ALA A 4 6.40 58.26 -44.06
C ALA A 4 6.25 57.54 -42.70
N PHE A 5 5.16 56.79 -42.52
CA PHE A 5 4.99 55.88 -41.39
C PHE A 5 5.52 54.50 -41.80
N LEU A 6 6.63 54.07 -41.17
CA LEU A 6 7.08 52.68 -41.23
C LEU A 6 6.20 51.83 -40.30
N SER A 7 5.48 50.85 -40.86
CA SER A 7 4.82 49.81 -40.06
C SER A 7 5.82 48.75 -39.63
N TYR A 8 6.05 48.62 -38.32
CA TYR A 8 6.79 47.49 -37.75
C TYR A 8 5.87 46.27 -37.65
N ARG A 9 6.20 45.19 -38.36
CA ARG A 9 5.61 43.86 -38.16
C ARG A 9 6.30 43.20 -36.95
N PRO A 10 5.59 42.79 -35.89
CA PRO A 10 6.20 41.99 -34.85
C PRO A 10 6.44 40.56 -35.38
N LEU A 11 7.71 40.15 -35.38
CA LEU A 11 8.12 38.78 -35.63
C LEU A 11 7.59 37.92 -34.47
N SER A 12 6.63 37.04 -34.72
CA SER A 12 6.17 36.07 -33.71
C SER A 12 7.31 35.11 -33.39
N ALA A 13 7.88 35.24 -32.19
CA ALA A 13 8.79 34.26 -31.62
C ALA A 13 7.99 33.01 -31.25
N LEU A 14 8.01 32.00 -32.12
CA LEU A 14 7.45 30.68 -31.85
C LEU A 14 8.39 29.95 -30.88
N LEU A 15 8.15 30.09 -29.57
CA LEU A 15 8.82 29.31 -28.53
C LEU A 15 8.40 27.84 -28.68
N LEU A 16 9.28 27.02 -29.28
CA LEU A 16 9.20 25.56 -29.23
C LEU A 16 9.49 25.10 -27.79
N LEU A 17 8.46 25.11 -26.95
CA LEU A 17 8.46 24.34 -25.70
C LEU A 17 8.40 22.86 -26.08
N GLY A 18 9.56 22.24 -26.32
CA GLY A 18 9.67 20.80 -26.37
C GLY A 18 9.16 20.20 -25.04
N PRO A 19 8.53 19.01 -25.06
CA PRO A 19 8.06 18.40 -23.82
C PRO A 19 9.25 18.19 -22.89
N LEU A 20 9.19 18.82 -21.72
CA LEU A 20 10.11 18.55 -20.62
C LEU A 20 9.88 17.10 -20.19
N CYS A 21 10.70 16.19 -20.67
CA CYS A 21 10.73 14.82 -20.18
C CYS A 21 11.42 14.84 -18.82
N PHE A 22 10.65 15.07 -17.75
CA PHE A 22 11.16 14.92 -16.40
C PHE A 22 11.44 13.43 -16.15
N GLY A 23 12.69 13.09 -15.83
CA GLY A 23 13.03 11.72 -15.43
C GLY A 23 12.27 11.33 -14.16
N GLN A 24 11.68 10.13 -14.17
CA GLN A 24 11.03 9.52 -13.00
C GLN A 24 12.03 8.59 -12.30
N TYR A 25 11.94 8.47 -10.98
CA TYR A 25 12.60 7.39 -10.28
C TYR A 25 11.86 6.10 -10.58
N ARG A 26 12.63 5.05 -10.89
CA ARG A 26 12.08 3.76 -11.29
C ARG A 26 12.66 2.69 -10.40
N PHE A 27 11.78 1.88 -9.84
CA PHE A 27 12.15 0.87 -8.87
C PHE A 27 11.56 -0.47 -9.26
N ALA A 28 12.40 -1.46 -9.56
CA ALA A 28 11.97 -2.81 -9.82
C ALA A 28 11.83 -3.57 -8.49
N VAL A 29 10.69 -4.23 -8.32
CA VAL A 29 10.35 -5.07 -7.18
C VAL A 29 10.20 -6.50 -7.71
N GLU A 30 11.26 -7.28 -7.49
CA GLU A 30 11.32 -8.69 -7.88
C GLU A 30 11.44 -9.57 -6.63
N GLY A 31 10.91 -10.78 -6.71
CA GLY A 31 10.96 -11.75 -5.61
C GLY A 31 9.88 -11.56 -4.52
N ALA A 32 9.13 -10.44 -4.53
CA ALA A 32 8.00 -10.21 -3.62
C ALA A 32 6.78 -11.12 -3.89
N SER A 33 6.69 -11.69 -5.09
CA SER A 33 5.62 -12.62 -5.49
C SER A 33 6.20 -13.78 -6.29
N LYS A 34 5.53 -14.93 -6.27
CA LYS A 34 5.86 -16.07 -7.16
C LYS A 34 5.31 -15.89 -8.56
N LYS A 35 4.23 -15.13 -8.74
CA LYS A 35 3.55 -14.92 -10.03
C LYS A 35 3.87 -13.58 -10.68
N TYR A 36 4.19 -12.57 -9.87
CA TYR A 36 4.30 -11.19 -10.35
C TYR A 36 5.65 -10.55 -10.08
N ASN A 37 6.00 -9.59 -10.93
CA ASN A 37 7.02 -8.57 -10.69
C ASN A 37 6.33 -7.21 -10.74
N ALA A 38 6.94 -6.18 -10.15
CA ALA A 38 6.42 -4.83 -10.25
C ALA A 38 7.50 -3.80 -10.56
N GLU A 39 7.11 -2.69 -11.18
CA GLU A 39 7.93 -1.48 -11.31
C GLU A 39 7.17 -0.29 -10.72
N ILE A 40 7.79 0.45 -9.80
CA ILE A 40 7.24 1.67 -9.22
C ILE A 40 7.89 2.87 -9.90
N ASN A 41 7.06 3.72 -10.49
CA ASN A 41 7.47 4.96 -11.15
C ASN A 41 6.95 6.15 -10.35
N VAL A 42 7.86 6.89 -9.73
CA VAL A 42 7.57 8.02 -8.84
C VAL A 42 8.40 9.24 -9.25
N GLU A 43 7.80 10.43 -9.23
CA GLU A 43 8.46 11.65 -9.71
C GLU A 43 9.38 12.27 -8.67
N GLU A 44 9.01 12.13 -7.40
CA GLU A 44 9.60 12.82 -6.26
C GLU A 44 10.20 11.85 -5.25
N CYS A 45 11.51 12.01 -5.04
CA CYS A 45 12.24 11.37 -3.95
C CYS A 45 13.08 12.42 -3.22
N PHE A 46 13.18 12.23 -1.92
CA PHE A 46 14.03 12.98 -1.01
C PHE A 46 15.03 12.03 -0.35
N THR A 47 15.96 12.55 0.44
CA THR A 47 16.90 11.72 1.20
C THR A 47 16.11 10.73 2.08
N GLY A 48 16.32 9.43 1.86
CA GLY A 48 15.71 8.37 2.67
C GLY A 48 14.27 8.00 2.33
N GLN A 49 13.60 8.69 1.39
CA GLN A 49 12.22 8.32 1.01
C GLN A 49 11.79 8.77 -0.39
N CYS A 50 10.81 8.09 -0.97
CA CYS A 50 10.03 8.59 -2.11
C CYS A 50 8.54 8.61 -1.74
N ARG A 51 7.83 9.65 -2.18
CA ARG A 51 6.44 9.88 -1.80
C ARG A 51 5.60 10.47 -2.94
N HIS A 52 4.29 10.59 -2.74
CA HIS A 52 3.29 11.17 -3.64
C HIS A 52 2.86 10.23 -4.76
N LYS A 53 2.30 10.80 -5.82
CA LYS A 53 1.69 10.04 -6.90
C LYS A 53 2.70 9.15 -7.60
N ALA A 54 2.31 7.89 -7.82
CA ALA A 54 3.13 6.93 -8.53
C ALA A 54 2.29 5.98 -9.39
N ASN A 55 2.92 5.49 -10.46
CA ASN A 55 2.41 4.37 -11.23
C ASN A 55 3.11 3.10 -10.77
N VAL A 56 2.34 2.09 -10.39
CA VAL A 56 2.84 0.74 -10.09
C VAL A 56 2.45 -0.17 -11.24
N ILE A 57 3.43 -0.61 -12.00
CA ILE A 57 3.23 -1.46 -13.18
C ILE A 57 3.48 -2.91 -12.77
N LEU A 58 2.46 -3.76 -12.94
CA LEU A 58 2.53 -5.18 -12.63
C LEU A 58 2.84 -5.98 -13.89
N PHE A 59 3.74 -6.94 -13.77
CA PHE A 59 4.15 -7.86 -14.83
C PHE A 59 3.99 -9.30 -14.36
N ASN A 60 3.73 -10.22 -15.29
CA ASN A 60 3.95 -11.64 -15.00
C ASN A 60 5.45 -11.97 -15.02
N LYS A 61 5.81 -13.19 -14.61
CA LYS A 61 7.22 -13.64 -14.61
C LYS A 61 7.89 -13.71 -15.98
N ASN A 62 7.14 -13.66 -17.07
CA ASN A 62 7.68 -13.61 -18.43
C ASN A 62 7.96 -12.16 -18.91
N GLY A 63 7.65 -11.15 -18.09
CA GLY A 63 7.83 -9.73 -18.41
C GLY A 63 6.65 -9.11 -19.15
N GLU A 64 5.52 -9.81 -19.31
CA GLU A 64 4.32 -9.24 -19.93
C GLU A 64 3.61 -8.35 -18.92
N LYS A 65 3.29 -7.12 -19.34
CA LYS A 65 2.53 -6.17 -18.53
C LYS A 65 1.10 -6.67 -18.33
N ILE A 66 0.67 -6.73 -17.07
CA ILE A 66 -0.69 -7.10 -16.67
C ILE A 66 -1.54 -5.84 -16.51
N GLN A 67 -1.09 -4.92 -15.65
CA GLN A 67 -1.88 -3.75 -15.28
C GLN A 67 -0.98 -2.64 -14.75
N THR A 68 -1.43 -1.39 -14.85
CA THR A 68 -0.86 -0.26 -14.10
C THR A 68 -1.87 0.17 -13.05
N LEU A 69 -1.44 0.18 -11.79
CA LEU A 69 -2.17 0.73 -10.66
C LEU A 69 -1.62 2.14 -10.38
N VAL A 70 -2.49 3.04 -9.94
CA VAL A 70 -2.10 4.41 -9.58
C VAL A 70 -2.27 4.54 -8.07
N SER A 71 -1.21 4.97 -7.40
CA SER A 71 -1.26 5.39 -6.00
C SER A 71 -1.14 6.91 -5.96
N ASP A 72 -1.99 7.58 -5.19
CA ASP A 72 -1.91 9.04 -5.00
C ASP A 72 -0.82 9.43 -3.98
N ASP A 73 -0.41 8.50 -3.12
CA ASP A 73 0.60 8.72 -2.08
C ASP A 73 1.43 7.46 -1.82
N ILE A 74 2.17 6.96 -2.82
CA ILE A 74 3.06 5.82 -2.59
C ILE A 74 4.06 6.20 -1.50
N ALA A 75 4.40 5.28 -0.58
CA ALA A 75 5.41 5.57 0.45
C ALA A 75 6.53 4.54 0.43
N LEU A 76 7.70 4.98 -0.04
CA LEU A 76 8.95 4.22 -0.04
C LEU A 76 9.86 4.80 1.05
N SER A 77 10.28 3.99 2.02
CA SER A 77 11.13 4.43 3.14
C SER A 77 12.41 3.59 3.20
N PHE A 78 13.53 4.16 2.77
CA PHE A 78 14.79 3.44 2.63
C PHE A 78 15.58 3.38 3.93
N LYS A 79 16.26 2.25 4.17
CA LYS A 79 17.28 2.16 5.21
C LYS A 79 18.48 3.05 4.87
N GLU A 80 19.29 3.36 5.88
CA GLU A 80 20.44 4.26 5.73
C GLU A 80 21.38 3.86 4.59
N GLY A 81 21.87 4.87 3.87
CA GLY A 81 22.87 4.70 2.80
C GLY A 81 22.29 4.50 1.39
N PHE A 82 21.00 4.22 1.23
CA PHE A 82 20.39 4.11 -0.09
C PHE A 82 20.11 5.50 -0.69
N ARG A 83 20.53 5.72 -1.94
CA ARG A 83 20.34 6.98 -2.66
C ARG A 83 19.64 6.74 -3.99
N PRO A 84 18.37 7.15 -4.13
CA PRO A 84 17.64 7.04 -5.39
C PRO A 84 18.31 7.78 -6.55
N SER A 85 18.33 7.16 -7.73
CA SER A 85 18.79 7.73 -9.00
C SER A 85 17.64 7.81 -10.02
N LYS A 86 17.65 8.84 -10.88
CA LYS A 86 16.72 8.98 -12.01
C LYS A 86 17.25 8.36 -13.31
N ILE A 87 18.48 7.84 -13.32
CA ILE A 87 19.19 7.41 -14.53
C ILE A 87 18.83 5.98 -14.91
N GLU A 88 18.74 5.10 -13.91
CA GLU A 88 18.52 3.66 -14.11
C GLU A 88 17.36 3.16 -13.26
N VAL A 89 16.86 1.97 -13.60
CA VAL A 89 15.88 1.25 -12.77
C VAL A 89 16.65 0.60 -11.62
N MET A 90 16.29 0.93 -10.39
CA MET A 90 16.94 0.38 -9.20
C MET A 90 16.16 -0.81 -8.65
N GLN A 91 16.86 -1.85 -8.22
CA GLN A 91 16.22 -2.98 -7.58
C GLN A 91 15.90 -2.67 -6.11
N LEU A 92 14.64 -2.83 -5.73
CA LEU A 92 14.22 -2.82 -4.32
C LEU A 92 14.19 -4.25 -3.79
N THR A 93 14.89 -4.44 -2.68
CA THR A 93 14.85 -5.66 -1.89
C THR A 93 14.42 -5.31 -0.48
N SER A 94 13.80 -6.24 0.25
CA SER A 94 13.40 -6.04 1.65
C SER A 94 14.57 -5.65 2.57
N GLY A 95 15.79 -6.02 2.19
CA GLY A 95 17.02 -5.58 2.87
C GLY A 95 17.23 -4.06 2.86
N LEU A 96 16.73 -3.36 1.83
CA LEU A 96 16.93 -1.93 1.61
C LEU A 96 15.79 -1.05 2.15
N MET A 97 14.67 -1.65 2.55
CA MET A 97 13.43 -0.95 2.89
C MET A 97 13.05 -1.14 4.36
N HIS A 98 12.53 -0.09 5.00
CA HIS A 98 11.96 -0.20 6.34
C HIS A 98 10.68 -1.03 6.35
N ASP A 99 9.82 -0.80 5.36
CA ASP A 99 8.57 -1.52 5.12
C ASP A 99 8.49 -1.89 3.65
N ASP A 100 7.81 -2.99 3.33
CA ASP A 100 7.59 -3.38 1.93
C ASP A 100 6.54 -2.44 1.29
N PRO A 101 6.88 -1.75 0.18
CA PRO A 101 5.98 -0.81 -0.49
C PRO A 101 4.87 -1.51 -1.27
N ILE A 102 5.08 -2.78 -1.62
CA ILE A 102 4.16 -3.65 -2.33
C ILE A 102 4.17 -5.01 -1.63
N VAL A 103 3.00 -5.51 -1.26
CA VAL A 103 2.83 -6.81 -0.63
C VAL A 103 1.92 -7.65 -1.52
N PHE A 104 2.32 -8.89 -1.80
CA PHE A 104 1.49 -9.88 -2.51
C PHE A 104 1.15 -11.04 -1.58
N ASP A 105 -0.13 -11.36 -1.47
CA ASP A 105 -0.62 -12.56 -0.79
C ASP A 105 -2.06 -12.86 -1.22
N ASP A 106 -2.63 -13.99 -0.83
CA ASP A 106 -4.03 -14.35 -1.08
C ASP A 106 -4.92 -13.79 0.05
N PHE A 107 -5.29 -12.51 -0.05
CA PHE A 107 -6.01 -11.80 1.02
C PHE A 107 -7.47 -12.23 1.13
N ASN A 108 -8.06 -12.70 0.04
CA ASN A 108 -9.46 -13.13 0.01
C ASN A 108 -9.64 -14.67 0.14
N PHE A 109 -8.54 -15.42 0.19
CA PHE A 109 -8.46 -16.88 0.31
C PHE A 109 -9.13 -17.64 -0.85
N ASP A 110 -9.02 -17.12 -2.07
CA ASP A 110 -9.53 -17.74 -3.30
C ASP A 110 -8.49 -18.54 -4.09
N GLY A 111 -7.22 -18.54 -3.63
CA GLY A 111 -6.10 -19.24 -4.25
C GLY A 111 -5.33 -18.43 -5.29
N THR A 112 -5.72 -17.17 -5.51
CA THR A 112 -5.00 -16.21 -6.36
C THR A 112 -4.24 -15.19 -5.50
N GLU A 113 -3.12 -14.68 -6.03
CA GLU A 113 -2.36 -13.65 -5.32
C GLU A 113 -3.01 -12.30 -5.60
N ASP A 114 -3.35 -11.58 -4.55
CA ASP A 114 -3.79 -10.19 -4.52
C ASP A 114 -2.57 -9.26 -4.34
N VAL A 115 -2.80 -7.94 -4.34
CA VAL A 115 -1.72 -6.96 -4.14
C VAL A 115 -2.15 -5.79 -3.27
N ALA A 116 -1.31 -5.42 -2.30
CA ALA A 116 -1.47 -4.22 -1.48
C ALA A 116 -0.34 -3.23 -1.77
N LEU A 117 -0.70 -1.97 -2.00
CA LEU A 117 0.23 -0.87 -2.25
C LEU A 117 0.26 0.06 -1.04
N ARG A 118 1.43 0.31 -0.46
CA ARG A 118 1.54 1.25 0.66
C ARG A 118 1.21 2.67 0.19
N ASN A 119 0.11 3.22 0.67
CA ASN A 119 -0.46 4.51 0.25
C ASN A 119 -0.26 5.62 1.31
N GLY A 120 0.85 5.55 2.06
CA GLY A 120 1.22 6.58 3.02
C GLY A 120 1.28 6.08 4.46
N SER A 121 0.87 6.96 5.36
CA SER A 121 0.93 6.82 6.82
C SER A 121 -0.42 7.12 7.48
N GLY A 122 -1.51 6.72 6.83
CA GLY A 122 -2.88 6.93 7.31
C GLY A 122 -3.32 5.99 8.45
N GLY A 123 -2.48 5.00 8.78
CA GLY A 123 -2.74 3.98 9.79
C GLY A 123 -2.88 4.51 11.21
N ASN A 124 -3.33 3.63 12.11
CA ASN A 124 -3.43 3.89 13.54
C ASN A 124 -2.10 4.46 14.09
N TYR A 125 -2.13 5.66 14.67
CA TYR A 125 -0.93 6.39 15.14
C TYR A 125 0.14 6.68 14.07
N GLY A 126 -0.27 6.90 12.81
CA GLY A 126 0.65 7.22 11.71
C GLY A 126 1.39 6.02 11.14
N SER A 127 0.95 4.80 11.48
CA SER A 127 1.43 3.58 10.85
C SER A 127 1.17 3.56 9.35
N ALA A 128 1.83 2.65 8.63
CA ALA A 128 1.61 2.46 7.20
C ALA A 128 0.13 2.18 6.89
N SER A 129 -0.34 2.71 5.76
CA SER A 129 -1.68 2.46 5.20
C SER A 129 -1.55 1.88 3.80
N TYR A 130 -2.60 1.20 3.31
CA TYR A 130 -2.53 0.44 2.06
C TYR A 130 -3.81 0.50 1.23
N ASP A 131 -3.64 0.66 -0.08
CA ASP A 131 -4.67 0.33 -1.07
C ASP A 131 -4.56 -1.15 -1.42
N VAL A 132 -5.63 -1.92 -1.19
CA VAL A 132 -5.65 -3.37 -1.41
C VAL A 132 -6.47 -3.71 -2.64
N TYR A 133 -5.88 -4.42 -3.58
CA TYR A 133 -6.50 -4.83 -4.83
C TYR A 133 -6.59 -6.35 -4.91
N VAL A 134 -7.80 -6.85 -5.15
CA VAL A 134 -8.07 -8.28 -5.32
C VAL A 134 -8.01 -8.66 -6.79
N PHE A 135 -7.38 -9.78 -7.10
CA PHE A 135 -7.32 -10.27 -8.47
C PHE A 135 -8.68 -10.83 -8.92
N ASN A 136 -9.27 -10.22 -9.94
CA ASN A 136 -10.49 -10.72 -10.57
C ASN A 136 -10.14 -11.61 -11.77
N SER A 137 -10.22 -12.92 -11.58
CA SER A 137 -9.88 -13.91 -12.62
C SER A 137 -10.72 -13.81 -13.89
N THR A 138 -11.99 -13.37 -13.79
CA THR A 138 -12.87 -13.22 -14.96
C THR A 138 -12.47 -12.04 -15.83
N ARG A 139 -12.00 -10.95 -15.20
CA ARG A 139 -11.55 -9.73 -15.90
C ARG A 139 -10.05 -9.74 -16.18
N ASN A 140 -9.31 -10.67 -15.59
CA ASN A 140 -7.85 -10.72 -15.59
C ASN A 140 -7.24 -9.38 -15.12
N GLN A 141 -7.79 -8.83 -14.03
CA GLN A 141 -7.45 -7.49 -13.52
C GLN A 141 -7.51 -7.45 -12.00
N PHE A 142 -6.61 -6.68 -11.41
CA PHE A 142 -6.66 -6.28 -10.00
C PHE A 142 -7.69 -5.16 -9.81
N VAL A 143 -8.59 -5.35 -8.85
CA VAL A 143 -9.71 -4.46 -8.55
C VAL A 143 -9.61 -4.02 -7.09
N LEU A 144 -9.69 -2.70 -6.84
CA LEU A 144 -9.62 -2.14 -5.49
C LEU A 144 -10.74 -2.72 -4.61
N SER A 145 -10.36 -3.25 -3.44
CA SER A 145 -11.28 -3.78 -2.44
C SER A 145 -11.44 -2.78 -1.31
N LYS A 146 -12.60 -2.12 -1.24
CA LYS A 146 -12.86 -1.10 -0.22
C LYS A 146 -12.71 -1.64 1.21
N GLU A 147 -13.22 -2.84 1.49
CA GLU A 147 -13.17 -3.43 2.84
C GLU A 147 -11.75 -3.82 3.25
N LEU A 148 -10.96 -4.38 2.33
CA LEU A 148 -9.57 -4.74 2.61
C LEU A 148 -8.70 -3.48 2.73
N THR A 149 -8.90 -2.47 1.88
CA THR A 149 -8.25 -1.15 2.00
C THR A 149 -8.56 -0.51 3.35
N GLN A 150 -9.80 -0.59 3.82
CA GLN A 150 -10.20 -0.05 5.13
C GLN A 150 -9.38 -0.70 6.26
N ILE A 151 -9.37 -2.04 6.35
CA ILE A 151 -8.61 -2.72 7.41
C ILE A 151 -7.09 -2.67 7.19
N GLY A 152 -6.61 -2.44 5.97
CA GLY A 152 -5.20 -2.17 5.68
C GLY A 152 -4.78 -0.74 6.00
N SER A 153 -5.72 0.18 6.23
CA SER A 153 -5.44 1.61 6.43
C SER A 153 -5.90 2.17 7.77
N ASP A 154 -6.76 1.48 8.52
CA ASP A 154 -7.25 1.94 9.82
C ASP A 154 -6.37 1.47 10.99
N TYR A 155 -5.50 0.50 10.75
CA TYR A 155 -4.75 -0.25 11.76
C TYR A 155 -3.24 0.03 11.68
N GLN A 156 -2.43 -0.70 12.46
CA GLN A 156 -0.98 -0.54 12.51
C GLN A 156 -0.28 -1.31 11.39
N GLY A 157 -0.46 -0.85 10.16
CA GLY A 157 0.09 -1.49 8.97
C GLY A 157 -0.86 -2.49 8.32
N ILE A 158 -0.34 -3.24 7.34
CA ILE A 158 -1.09 -4.30 6.67
C ILE A 158 -1.41 -5.43 7.66
N PHE A 159 -2.54 -6.10 7.46
CA PHE A 159 -2.93 -7.26 8.25
C PHE A 159 -2.05 -8.49 7.96
N ASP A 160 -1.91 -9.37 8.96
CA ASP A 160 -1.33 -10.70 8.77
C ASP A 160 -2.36 -11.63 8.10
N VAL A 161 -1.86 -12.55 7.28
CA VAL A 161 -2.68 -13.53 6.54
C VAL A 161 -2.50 -14.92 7.14
N ASP A 162 -3.58 -15.51 7.65
CA ASP A 162 -3.63 -16.92 8.07
C ASP A 162 -4.44 -17.75 7.07
N PRO A 163 -3.80 -18.41 6.09
CA PRO A 163 -4.50 -19.19 5.08
C PRO A 163 -5.13 -20.47 5.64
N LYS A 164 -4.64 -21.00 6.77
CA LYS A 164 -5.18 -22.22 7.38
C LYS A 164 -6.53 -21.95 8.03
N ARG A 165 -6.63 -20.84 8.77
CA ARG A 165 -7.87 -20.41 9.43
C ARG A 165 -8.74 -19.49 8.55
N LYS A 166 -8.21 -19.03 7.42
CA LYS A 166 -8.79 -17.99 6.55
C LYS A 166 -9.13 -16.73 7.35
N ARG A 167 -8.12 -16.24 8.08
CA ARG A 167 -8.21 -15.07 8.95
C ARG A 167 -7.24 -13.98 8.51
N LEU A 168 -7.69 -12.74 8.61
CA LEU A 168 -6.85 -11.55 8.52
C LEU A 168 -6.73 -10.96 9.91
N THR A 169 -5.51 -10.72 10.39
CA THR A 169 -5.26 -10.19 11.73
C THR A 169 -4.75 -8.76 11.65
N THR A 170 -5.42 -7.81 12.31
CA THR A 170 -4.96 -6.42 12.42
C THR A 170 -4.59 -6.08 13.86
N TYR A 171 -3.71 -5.09 13.99
CA TYR A 171 -3.24 -4.59 15.27
C TYR A 171 -3.57 -3.10 15.41
N ALA A 172 -3.97 -2.69 16.60
CA ALA A 172 -4.15 -1.28 16.93
C ALA A 172 -3.65 -1.00 18.33
N ARG A 173 -3.44 0.28 18.63
CA ARG A 173 -3.26 0.75 19.99
C ARG A 173 -4.15 1.96 20.27
N SER A 174 -4.34 2.22 21.56
CA SER A 174 -4.87 3.49 22.08
C SER A 174 -3.99 3.95 23.23
N GLY A 175 -3.39 5.12 23.07
CA GLY A 175 -2.37 5.63 23.97
C GLY A 175 -1.12 4.74 23.99
N ALA A 176 -0.45 4.70 25.15
CA ALA A 176 0.75 3.91 25.36
C ALA A 176 0.44 2.47 25.84
N SER A 177 -0.74 2.24 26.43
CA SER A 177 -0.98 1.04 27.25
C SER A 177 -2.03 0.09 26.72
N LEU A 178 -2.95 0.53 25.84
CA LEU A 178 -3.98 -0.35 25.29
C LEU A 178 -3.54 -0.89 23.93
N LEU A 179 -3.41 -2.20 23.83
CA LEU A 179 -3.10 -2.92 22.59
C LEU A 179 -4.30 -3.77 22.18
N TYR A 180 -4.63 -3.71 20.90
CA TYR A 180 -5.76 -4.41 20.31
C TYR A 180 -5.27 -5.37 19.22
N THR A 181 -5.85 -6.57 19.22
CA THR A 181 -5.73 -7.52 18.11
C THR A 181 -7.13 -7.89 17.65
N TYR A 182 -7.38 -7.73 16.35
CA TYR A 182 -8.64 -8.08 15.73
C TYR A 182 -8.39 -9.16 14.68
N GLU A 183 -9.28 -10.17 14.61
CA GLU A 183 -9.26 -11.10 13.49
C GLU A 183 -10.58 -11.04 12.71
N TYR A 184 -10.44 -10.97 11.39
CA TYR A 184 -11.54 -10.96 10.43
C TYR A 184 -11.63 -12.31 9.72
N GLN A 185 -12.84 -12.86 9.59
CA GLN A 185 -13.14 -13.86 8.57
C GLN A 185 -13.31 -13.18 7.22
N VAL A 186 -12.75 -13.75 6.18
CA VAL A 186 -13.25 -13.47 4.83
C VAL A 186 -14.36 -14.45 4.52
N ILE A 187 -15.55 -13.93 4.24
CA ILE A 187 -16.70 -14.72 3.82
C ILE A 187 -16.87 -14.52 2.31
N PRO A 188 -16.70 -15.57 1.49
CA PRO A 188 -16.83 -15.48 0.05
C PRO A 188 -18.15 -14.82 -0.36
N ASN A 189 -18.09 -13.84 -1.26
CA ASN A 189 -19.23 -13.08 -1.78
C ASN A 189 -20.03 -12.28 -0.74
N LYS A 190 -19.54 -12.17 0.51
CA LYS A 190 -20.22 -11.42 1.58
C LYS A 190 -19.33 -10.33 2.19
N GLY A 191 -18.01 -10.50 2.18
CA GLY A 191 -17.06 -9.53 2.72
C GLY A 191 -16.43 -9.99 4.03
N LEU A 192 -15.97 -9.04 4.83
CA LEU A 192 -15.29 -9.30 6.09
C LEU A 192 -16.25 -9.41 7.28
N ASP A 193 -16.01 -10.36 8.18
CA ASP A 193 -16.69 -10.45 9.47
C ASP A 193 -15.68 -10.43 10.62
N LEU A 194 -15.79 -9.46 11.52
CA LEU A 194 -14.97 -9.41 12.73
C LEU A 194 -15.39 -10.54 13.67
N VAL A 195 -14.47 -11.46 13.99
CA VAL A 195 -14.76 -12.66 14.78
C VAL A 195 -13.98 -12.77 16.08
N TYR A 196 -12.94 -11.97 16.24
CA TYR A 196 -12.04 -12.03 17.39
C TYR A 196 -11.61 -10.61 17.77
N GLU A 197 -11.63 -10.33 19.07
CA GLU A 197 -11.06 -9.11 19.65
C GLU A 197 -10.27 -9.51 20.90
N LYS A 198 -9.01 -9.10 20.96
CA LYS A 198 -8.20 -9.14 22.17
C LYS A 198 -7.78 -7.72 22.54
N ILE A 199 -7.97 -7.38 23.80
CA ILE A 199 -7.52 -6.13 24.41
C ILE A 199 -6.52 -6.51 25.49
N SER A 200 -5.30 -6.00 25.38
CA SER A 200 -4.30 -6.05 26.44
C SER A 200 -4.12 -4.65 27.01
N ASP A 201 -4.46 -4.48 28.29
CA ASP A 201 -4.23 -3.25 29.05
C ASP A 201 -2.94 -3.40 29.87
N MET A 202 -1.91 -2.71 29.40
CA MET A 202 -0.57 -2.69 29.99
C MET A 202 -0.41 -1.59 31.05
N SER A 203 -1.48 -0.92 31.48
CA SER A 203 -1.42 0.07 32.57
C SER A 203 -1.44 -0.57 33.95
N GLU A 204 -1.81 -1.86 34.02
CA GLU A 204 -1.85 -2.67 35.23
C GLU A 204 -0.70 -3.71 35.22
N GLU A 205 -0.26 -4.14 36.41
CA GLU A 205 0.71 -5.23 36.58
C GLU A 205 0.14 -6.33 37.50
N PRO A 206 -0.11 -7.56 37.00
CA PRO A 206 0.09 -8.00 35.61
C PRO A 206 -0.90 -7.34 34.63
N ALA A 207 -0.54 -7.32 33.34
CA ALA A 207 -1.40 -6.74 32.31
C ALA A 207 -2.77 -7.42 32.26
N LYS A 208 -3.82 -6.62 32.16
CA LYS A 208 -5.20 -7.08 32.07
C LYS A 208 -5.55 -7.45 30.63
N VAL A 209 -5.95 -8.70 30.41
CA VAL A 209 -6.26 -9.23 29.06
C VAL A 209 -7.72 -9.62 28.98
N THR A 210 -8.45 -9.01 28.05
CA THR A 210 -9.81 -9.39 27.68
C THR A 210 -9.83 -9.98 26.28
N ILE A 211 -10.44 -11.16 26.12
CA ILE A 211 -10.62 -11.83 24.84
C ILE A 211 -12.12 -12.04 24.59
N LYS A 212 -12.59 -11.60 23.43
CA LYS A 212 -13.93 -11.83 22.92
C LYS A 212 -13.86 -12.59 21.60
N GLU A 213 -14.75 -13.55 21.43
CA GLU A 213 -14.90 -14.33 20.21
C GLU A 213 -16.35 -14.35 19.76
N LYS A 214 -16.56 -14.30 18.45
CA LYS A 214 -17.89 -14.42 17.86
C LYS A 214 -18.19 -15.89 17.57
N ILE A 215 -19.07 -16.48 18.39
CA ILE A 215 -19.52 -17.88 18.27
C ILE A 215 -21.00 -17.87 17.92
N ASN A 216 -21.37 -18.56 16.83
CA ASN A 216 -22.75 -18.61 16.35
C ASN A 216 -23.37 -17.21 16.19
N ASN A 217 -22.62 -16.28 15.59
CA ASN A 217 -22.98 -14.86 15.42
C ASN A 217 -23.23 -14.07 16.72
N LYS A 218 -22.78 -14.57 17.89
CA LYS A 218 -22.88 -13.85 19.16
C LYS A 218 -21.50 -13.69 19.78
N TRP A 219 -21.21 -12.50 20.30
CA TRP A 219 -19.96 -12.23 21.02
C TRP A 219 -20.00 -12.90 22.38
N VAL A 220 -18.94 -13.65 22.69
CA VAL A 220 -18.73 -14.33 23.96
C VAL A 220 -17.38 -13.89 24.53
N VAL A 221 -17.37 -13.43 25.78
CA VAL A 221 -16.12 -13.17 26.51
C VAL A 221 -15.52 -14.52 26.91
N LYS A 222 -14.35 -14.83 26.40
CA LYS A 222 -13.64 -16.10 26.66
C LYS A 222 -12.73 -16.03 27.86
N LYS A 223 -12.12 -14.87 28.07
CA LYS A 223 -11.14 -14.65 29.14
C LYS A 223 -11.13 -13.19 29.52
N THR A 224 -11.09 -12.94 30.82
CA THR A 224 -10.69 -11.68 31.44
C THR A 224 -9.72 -12.05 32.55
N THR A 225 -8.48 -11.56 32.50
CA THR A 225 -7.61 -11.63 33.68
C THR A 225 -7.99 -10.49 34.62
N GLU A 226 -8.06 -10.80 35.91
CA GLU A 226 -8.16 -9.81 36.99
C GLU A 226 -6.77 -9.45 37.50
#